data_AF-A0A9R1X0G6-F1
#
_entry.id   AF-A0A9R1X0G6-F1
#
_cell.length_a   1.000
_cell.length_b   1.000
_cell.length_c   1.000
_cell.angle_alpha   90.00
_cell.angle_beta   90.00
_cell.angle_gamma   90.00
#
_symmetry.space_group_name_H-M   'P 1'
#
loop_
_entity.id
_entity.type
_entity.pdbx_description
1 polymer ?
#
loop_
_entity_poly.entity_id
_entity_poly.type
_entity_poly.pdbx_seq_one_letter_code
_entity_poly.pdbx_strand_id
1 'polypeptide(L)'
;MLKGVGIDKVFSITVDNASFNNVAITVICDGEFLHMRCSAYILNLVVGDGLKEVNDSIFSICNAVRDVRSSPTRLGRFQRIPVKKEKAFICLDVATRWNSTYFMLDRAIKYSDAFKLLEEEDGF
;
A
#
# COMPACT_ATOMS: atom_id res chain seq x y z
N MET A 1 29.55 -18.76 -3.65
CA MET A 1 28.66 -17.97 -4.52
C MET A 1 29.22 -16.58 -4.81
N LEU A 2 29.54 -15.74 -3.80
CA LEU A 2 30.12 -14.39 -4.02
C LEU A 2 31.63 -14.41 -4.36
N LYS A 3 32.41 -15.31 -3.76
CA LYS A 3 33.83 -15.53 -4.11
C LYS A 3 34.05 -16.01 -5.55
N GLY A 4 33.05 -16.68 -6.13
CA GLY A 4 33.10 -17.17 -7.52
C GLY A 4 33.01 -16.05 -8.56
N VAL A 5 32.61 -14.85 -8.16
CA VAL A 5 32.55 -13.64 -8.99
C VAL A 5 33.56 -12.57 -8.55
N GLY A 6 34.56 -12.94 -7.74
CA GLY A 6 35.64 -12.05 -7.31
C GLY A 6 35.27 -11.06 -6.19
N ILE A 7 34.14 -11.28 -5.49
CA ILE A 7 33.77 -10.48 -4.32
C ILE A 7 34.25 -11.20 -3.06
N ASP A 8 35.38 -10.73 -2.51
CA ASP A 8 36.05 -11.36 -1.37
C ASP A 8 35.78 -10.68 -0.03
N LYS A 9 35.31 -9.43 -0.04
CA LYS A 9 35.01 -8.64 1.16
C LYS A 9 33.61 -8.06 1.07
N VAL A 10 32.71 -8.57 1.91
CA VAL A 10 31.37 -8.05 2.09
C VAL A 10 31.33 -7.37 3.47
N PHE A 11 30.75 -6.17 3.57
CA PHE A 11 30.63 -5.47 4.85
C PHE A 11 29.20 -5.57 5.42
N SER A 12 28.19 -5.41 4.56
CA SER A 12 26.79 -5.41 4.94
C SER A 12 25.92 -5.99 3.84
N ILE A 13 24.83 -6.64 4.22
CA ILE A 13 23.82 -7.17 3.31
C ILE A 13 22.47 -6.56 3.71
N THR A 14 21.75 -6.04 2.72
CA THR A 14 20.38 -5.54 2.88
C THR A 14 19.45 -6.42 2.08
N VAL A 15 18.41 -6.93 2.74
CA VAL A 15 17.38 -7.79 2.15
C VAL A 15 16.00 -7.20 2.42
N ASP A 16 15.01 -7.60 1.64
CA ASP A 16 13.62 -7.38 2.02
C ASP A 16 13.30 -8.21 3.28
N ASN A 17 12.26 -7.85 4.02
CA ASN A 17 11.99 -8.49 5.32
C ASN A 17 11.15 -9.78 5.20
N ALA A 18 11.29 -10.52 4.09
CA ALA A 18 10.69 -11.84 3.94
C ALA A 18 11.31 -12.82 4.94
N SER A 19 10.50 -13.68 5.55
CA SER A 19 10.96 -14.62 6.58
C SER A 19 12.08 -15.55 6.08
N PHE A 20 12.05 -15.93 4.80
CA PHE A 20 13.09 -16.72 4.14
C PHE A 20 14.47 -16.05 4.17
N ASN A 21 14.54 -14.72 4.20
CA ASN A 21 15.81 -14.01 4.20
C ASN A 21 16.51 -14.05 5.56
N ASN A 22 15.77 -14.26 6.65
CA ASN A 22 16.40 -14.50 7.96
C ASN A 22 17.22 -15.79 7.93
N VAL A 23 16.69 -16.84 7.29
CA VAL A 23 17.40 -18.11 7.12
C VAL A 23 18.57 -17.95 6.15
N ALA A 24 18.36 -17.25 5.03
CA ALA A 24 19.40 -17.00 4.04
C ALA A 24 20.57 -16.23 4.64
N ILE A 25 20.33 -15.22 5.47
CA ILE A 25 21.39 -14.47 6.15
C ILE A 25 22.19 -15.38 7.08
N THR A 26 21.53 -16.19 7.91
CA THR A 26 22.25 -17.13 8.80
C THR A 26 23.13 -18.09 8.00
N VAL A 27 22.64 -18.62 6.88
CA VAL A 27 23.36 -19.59 6.03
C VAL A 27 24.48 -18.96 5.20
N ILE A 28 24.28 -17.74 4.70
CA ILE A 28 25.25 -17.07 3.81
C ILE A 28 26.35 -16.37 4.59
N CYS A 29 26.05 -15.96 5.83
CA CYS A 29 26.87 -14.99 6.55
C CYS A 29 27.50 -15.54 7.82
N ASP A 30 27.15 -16.76 8.28
CA ASP A 30 27.53 -17.30 9.60
C ASP A 30 27.33 -16.31 10.77
N GLY A 31 26.45 -15.31 10.59
CA GLY A 31 26.25 -14.21 11.55
C GLY A 31 27.33 -13.12 11.56
N GLU A 32 28.29 -13.12 10.64
CA GLU A 32 29.43 -12.18 10.60
C GLU A 32 29.11 -10.81 10.00
N PHE A 33 28.06 -10.69 9.18
CA PHE A 33 27.71 -9.44 8.51
C PHE A 33 26.61 -8.65 9.24
N LEU A 34 26.69 -7.32 9.15
CA LEU A 34 25.64 -6.44 9.62
C LEU A 34 24.36 -6.64 8.78
N HIS A 35 23.32 -7.22 9.39
CA HIS A 35 22.00 -7.32 8.79
C HIS A 35 21.24 -6.01 8.98
N MET A 36 21.01 -5.29 7.87
CA MET A 36 20.14 -4.12 7.86
C MET A 36 18.78 -4.50 7.26
N ARG A 37 17.70 -4.23 8.01
CA ARG A 37 16.33 -4.38 7.49
C ARG A 37 16.01 -3.26 6.51
N CYS A 38 15.20 -3.55 5.50
CA CYS A 38 14.75 -2.56 4.53
C CYS A 38 13.98 -1.40 5.19
N SER A 39 14.48 -0.17 5.03
CA SER A 39 13.85 1.05 5.59
C SER A 39 12.42 1.26 5.09
N ALA A 40 12.11 0.90 3.84
CA ALA A 40 10.75 0.98 3.32
C ALA A 40 9.78 0.06 4.08
N TYR A 41 10.25 -1.10 4.53
CA TYR A 41 9.46 -2.00 5.36
C TYR A 41 9.29 -1.45 6.79
N ILE A 42 10.34 -0.87 7.38
CA ILE A 42 10.23 -0.19 8.67
C ILE A 42 9.20 0.94 8.60
N LEU A 43 9.23 1.75 7.54
CA LEU A 43 8.22 2.79 7.29
C LEU A 43 6.81 2.22 7.17
N ASN A 44 6.62 1.11 6.44
CA ASN A 44 5.34 0.40 6.38
C ASN A 44 4.82 0.02 7.78
N LEU A 45 5.70 -0.48 8.66
CA LEU A 45 5.34 -0.86 10.01
C LEU A 45 4.93 0.34 10.86
N VAL A 46 5.72 1.42 10.84
CA VAL A 46 5.45 2.64 11.63
C VAL A 46 4.14 3.28 11.19
N VAL A 47 3.95 3.44 9.87
CA VAL A 47 2.70 4.01 9.34
C VAL A 47 1.53 3.09 9.64
N GLY A 48 1.68 1.78 9.41
CA GLY A 48 0.64 0.80 9.68
C GLY A 48 0.20 0.78 11.14
N ASP A 49 1.14 0.94 12.08
CA ASP A 49 0.82 1.04 13.50
C ASP A 49 0.04 2.33 13.81
N GLY A 50 0.48 3.48 13.29
CA GLY A 50 -0.23 4.75 13.48
C GLY A 50 -1.63 4.80 12.85
N LEU A 51 -1.87 4.03 11.78
CA LEU A 51 -3.19 3.94 11.13
C LEU A 51 -4.20 3.10 11.91
N LYS A 52 -3.77 2.30 12.90
CA LYS A 52 -4.69 1.47 13.71
C LYS A 52 -5.72 2.30 14.46
N GLU A 53 -5.34 3.51 14.90
CA GLU A 53 -6.22 4.44 15.62
C GLU A 53 -7.43 4.91 14.79
N VAL A 54 -7.34 4.82 13.46
CA VAL A 54 -8.39 5.26 12.51
C VAL A 54 -8.81 4.14 11.56
N ASN A 55 -8.55 2.89 11.95
CA ASN A 55 -8.74 1.72 11.09
C ASN A 55 -10.20 1.58 10.61
N ASP A 56 -11.18 1.90 11.46
CA ASP A 56 -12.60 1.81 11.09
C ASP A 56 -12.99 2.80 10.00
N SER A 57 -12.48 4.03 10.06
CA SER A 57 -12.69 5.04 9.01
C SER A 57 -12.03 4.63 7.70
N ILE A 58 -10.81 4.10 7.76
CA ILE A 58 -10.08 3.59 6.59
C ILE A 58 -10.84 2.41 5.97
N PHE A 59 -11.35 1.50 6.81
CA PHE A 59 -12.12 0.34 6.36
C PHE A 59 -13.42 0.75 5.67
N SER A 60 -14.14 1.74 6.23
CA SER A 60 -15.35 2.29 5.62
C SER A 60 -15.07 2.89 4.23
N ILE A 61 -14.03 3.72 4.11
CA ILE A 61 -13.60 4.28 2.82
C ILE A 61 -13.19 3.17 1.85
N CYS A 62 -12.45 2.16 2.31
CA CYS A 62 -12.04 1.03 1.48
C CYS A 62 -13.25 0.25 0.94
N ASN A 63 -14.29 0.08 1.75
CA ASN A 63 -15.54 -0.55 1.31
C ASN A 63 -16.28 0.30 0.29
N ALA A 64 -16.39 1.62 0.49
CA ALA A 64 -16.99 2.52 -0.49
C ALA A 64 -16.23 2.47 -1.83
N VAL A 65 -14.91 2.50 -1.81
CA VAL A 65 -14.07 2.35 -3.02
C VAL A 65 -14.26 0.97 -3.66
N ARG A 66 -14.34 -0.09 -2.86
CA ARG A 66 -14.59 -1.45 -3.36
C ARG A 66 -15.95 -1.54 -4.05
N ASP A 67 -16.97 -0.90 -3.48
CA ASP A 67 -18.32 -0.90 -4.01
C ASP A 67 -18.41 -0.15 -5.35
N VAL A 68 -17.81 1.05 -5.45
CA VAL A 68 -17.67 1.78 -6.73
C VAL A 68 -16.97 0.94 -7.79
N ARG A 69 -15.95 0.17 -7.40
CA ARG A 69 -15.15 -0.67 -8.29
C ARG A 69 -15.72 -2.07 -8.53
N SER A 70 -16.85 -2.41 -7.91
CA SER A 70 -17.44 -3.76 -7.96
C SER A 70 -17.87 -4.17 -9.36
N SER A 71 -18.24 -3.21 -10.22
CA SER A 71 -18.58 -3.47 -11.62
C SER A 71 -18.14 -2.33 -12.56
N PRO A 72 -17.88 -2.63 -13.84
CA PRO A 72 -17.59 -1.61 -14.84
C PRO A 72 -18.71 -0.56 -14.98
N THR A 73 -19.97 -0.97 -14.79
CA THR A 73 -21.13 -0.09 -14.86
C THR A 73 -21.12 0.95 -13.74
N ARG A 74 -20.93 0.51 -12.49
CA ARG A 74 -20.85 1.42 -11.33
C ARG A 74 -19.64 2.34 -11.41
N LEU A 75 -18.48 1.80 -11.77
CA LEU A 75 -17.27 2.60 -11.99
C LEU A 75 -17.48 3.62 -13.11
N GLY A 76 -18.15 3.23 -14.19
CA GLY A 76 -18.49 4.12 -15.31
C GLY A 76 -19.44 5.24 -14.92
N ARG A 77 -20.46 4.97 -14.09
CA ARG A 77 -21.36 6.00 -13.53
C ARG A 77 -20.58 6.97 -12.65
N PHE A 78 -19.78 6.44 -11.72
CA PHE A 78 -18.95 7.25 -10.83
C PHE A 78 -17.97 8.16 -11.60
N GLN A 79 -17.33 7.66 -12.65
CA GLN A 79 -16.39 8.44 -13.48
C GLN A 79 -17.06 9.52 -14.33
N ARG A 80 -18.38 9.43 -14.57
CA ARG A 80 -19.13 10.46 -15.30
C ARG A 80 -19.47 11.67 -14.42
N ILE A 81 -19.45 11.50 -13.10
CA ILE A 81 -19.72 12.59 -12.17
C ILE A 81 -18.59 13.62 -12.28
N PRO A 82 -18.87 14.87 -12.67
CA PRO A 82 -17.84 15.87 -12.86
C PRO A 82 -17.28 16.30 -11.49
N VAL A 83 -16.02 15.99 -11.26
CA VAL A 83 -15.30 16.40 -10.05
C VAL A 83 -14.40 17.59 -10.40
N LYS A 84 -14.40 18.63 -9.57
CA LYS A 84 -13.62 19.88 -9.79
C LYS A 84 -12.09 19.68 -9.77
N LYS A 85 -11.58 18.46 -9.58
CA LYS A 85 -10.16 18.17 -9.35
C LYS A 85 -9.61 17.20 -10.39
N GLU A 86 -8.30 17.29 -10.61
CA GLU A 86 -7.50 16.55 -11.60
C GLU A 86 -7.89 15.07 -11.73
N LYS A 87 -7.68 14.51 -12.93
CA LYS A 87 -7.93 13.11 -13.32
C LYS A 87 -7.14 12.12 -12.45
N ALA A 88 -7.63 11.82 -11.25
CA ALA A 88 -7.04 10.81 -10.38
C ALA A 88 -7.97 9.59 -10.30
N PHE A 89 -7.56 8.45 -10.87
CA PHE A 89 -8.40 7.24 -10.83
C PHE A 89 -8.51 6.70 -9.41
N ILE A 90 -9.72 6.36 -8.95
CA ILE A 90 -9.88 5.75 -7.63
C ILE A 90 -9.13 4.41 -7.52
N CYS A 91 -8.36 4.21 -6.44
CA CYS A 91 -7.59 2.98 -6.20
C CYS A 91 -7.97 2.34 -4.88
N LEU A 92 -7.91 1.01 -4.85
CA LEU A 92 -8.07 0.24 -3.63
C LEU A 92 -6.78 0.30 -2.80
N ASP A 93 -6.94 0.23 -1.48
CA ASP A 93 -5.83 0.02 -0.56
C ASP A 93 -5.19 -1.38 -0.73
N VAL A 94 -3.89 -1.45 -0.42
CA VAL A 94 -3.06 -2.65 -0.37
C VAL A 94 -2.35 -2.65 0.97
N ALA A 95 -2.86 -3.42 1.93
CA ALA A 95 -2.42 -3.39 3.33
C ALA A 95 -0.90 -3.56 3.57
N THR A 96 -0.17 -4.15 2.62
CA THR A 96 1.29 -4.34 2.70
C THR A 96 2.10 -3.12 2.23
N ARG A 97 1.46 -2.03 1.79
CA ARG A 97 2.10 -0.84 1.24
C ARG A 97 1.47 0.44 1.79
N TRP A 98 2.18 1.15 2.66
CA TRP A 98 1.69 2.38 3.30
C TRP A 98 1.20 3.43 2.29
N ASN A 99 1.85 3.52 1.13
CA ASN A 99 1.54 4.52 0.12
C ASN A 99 0.21 4.24 -0.60
N SER A 100 -0.28 2.99 -0.65
CA SER A 100 -1.60 2.71 -1.23
C SER A 100 -2.72 3.28 -0.38
N THR A 101 -2.59 3.19 0.95
CA THR A 101 -3.59 3.75 1.86
C THR A 101 -3.64 5.26 1.69
N TYR A 102 -2.47 5.90 1.64
CA TYR A 102 -2.36 7.34 1.34
C TYR A 102 -3.04 7.71 0.03
N PHE A 103 -2.73 7.01 -1.07
CA PHE A 103 -3.35 7.31 -2.37
C PHE A 103 -4.85 7.07 -2.38
N MET A 104 -5.34 6.02 -1.72
CA MET A 104 -6.78 5.77 -1.59
C MET A 104 -7.46 6.94 -0.87
N LEU A 105 -6.92 7.37 0.28
CA LEU A 105 -7.50 8.45 1.08
C LEU A 105 -7.46 9.80 0.35
N ASP A 106 -6.32 10.17 -0.24
CA ASP A 106 -6.17 11.39 -1.04
C ASP A 106 -7.20 11.45 -2.18
N ARG A 107 -7.43 10.32 -2.86
CA ARG A 107 -8.44 10.22 -3.92
C ARG A 107 -9.86 10.22 -3.38
N ALA A 108 -10.13 9.53 -2.28
CA ALA A 108 -11.45 9.52 -1.65
C ALA A 108 -11.89 10.95 -1.26
N ILE A 109 -10.97 11.74 -0.72
CA ILE A 109 -11.21 13.16 -0.40
C ILE A 109 -11.48 13.98 -1.68
N LYS A 110 -10.74 13.74 -2.75
CA LYS A 110 -10.94 14.44 -4.03
C LYS A 110 -12.31 14.12 -4.66
N TYR A 111 -12.79 12.89 -4.49
CA TYR A 111 -14.05 12.39 -5.05
C TYR A 111 -15.23 12.41 -4.05
N SER A 112 -15.13 13.13 -2.93
CA SER A 112 -16.17 13.11 -1.88
C SER A 112 -17.57 13.43 -2.40
N ASP A 113 -17.68 14.39 -3.32
CA ASP A 113 -18.97 14.80 -3.89
C ASP A 113 -19.51 13.74 -4.86
N ALA A 114 -18.63 13.03 -5.57
CA ALA A 114 -19.02 11.94 -6.45
C ALA A 114 -19.53 10.72 -5.68
N PHE A 115 -18.98 10.45 -4.50
CA PHE A 115 -19.51 9.41 -3.62
C PHE A 115 -20.94 9.71 -3.18
N LYS A 116 -21.21 10.96 -2.74
CA LYS A 116 -22.55 11.38 -2.31
C LYS A 116 -23.57 11.30 -3.44
N LEU A 117 -23.20 11.78 -4.63
CA LEU A 117 -24.09 11.74 -5.80
C LEU A 117 -24.40 10.30 -6.24
N LEU A 118 -23.41 9.41 -6.19
CA LEU A 118 -23.65 7.99 -6.51
C LEU A 118 -24.59 7.32 -5.50
N GLU A 119 -24.45 7.65 -4.21
CA GLU A 119 -25.34 7.18 -3.14
C GLU A 119 -26.79 7.65 -3.36
N GLU A 120 -26.99 8.93 -3.71
CA GLU A 120 -28.30 9.49 -4.07
C GLU A 120 -28.93 8.78 -5.28
N GLU A 121 -28.14 8.46 -6.32
CA GLU A 121 -28.65 7.75 -7.50
C GLU A 121 -28.94 6.26 -7.24
N ASP A 122 -28.18 5.60 -6.36
CA ASP A 122 -28.36 4.18 -6.04
C ASP A 122 -29.51 3.94 -5.03
N GLY A 123 -30.00 5.00 -4.36
CA GLY A 123 -31.22 4.97 -3.57
C GLY A 123 -31.11 4.24 -2.23
N PHE A 124 -29.94 4.32 -1.60
CA PHE A 124 -29.68 3.75 -0.26
C PHE A 124 -30.27 4.58 0.89
#